data_AF-A0AAJ0G181-F1
#
_entry.id   AF-A0AAJ0G181-F1
#
_cell.length_a   1.000
_cell.length_b   1.000
_cell.length_c   1.000
_cell.angle_alpha   90.00
_cell.angle_beta   90.00
_cell.angle_gamma   90.00
#
_symmetry.space_group_name_H-M   'P 1'
#
loop_
_entity.id
_entity.type
_entity.pdbx_description
1 polymer ?
#
loop_
_entity_poly.entity_id
_entity_poly.type
_entity_poly.pdbx_seq_one_letter_code
_entity_poly.pdbx_strand_id
1 'polypeptide(L)'
;MELWRRNIPVLVDPTFGPDFSTSLYETIQNRVASPMQVLDCADNDGLDTTFLKVEKHSGDAKIFGPENLIGYRESVRGLPRSGTDIRQSVSDVATALTHLARFKQILELRHEASQDQPPFSVLLHPKGLPPGTVHVQDDQEFRFQFKIQSQDELYITVINLGPGFHIKQLFPGQDSPEKLHPGLQRSFSIRMEIPEQLRIEGAVVSGITHREIIRIVVTKGGELSWKSLDMPVIWHANPIEFKGETSPGRCASLVSELEWWIQDVEIWINPT
;
A
#
# COMPACT_ATOMS: atom_id res chain seq x y z
N MET A 1 8.59 -23.95 -2.52
CA MET A 1 8.01 -22.60 -2.58
C MET A 1 6.96 -22.54 -1.48
N GLU A 2 7.27 -21.92 -0.34
CA GLU A 2 6.43 -22.01 0.87
C GLU A 2 5.17 -21.15 0.73
N LEU A 3 4.01 -21.81 0.75
CA LEU A 3 2.66 -21.21 0.65
C LEU A 3 2.36 -20.18 1.76
N TRP A 4 3.13 -20.16 2.83
CA TRP A 4 2.97 -19.26 3.97
C TRP A 4 3.38 -17.81 3.70
N ARG A 5 4.24 -17.56 2.70
CA ARG A 5 4.67 -16.19 2.37
C ARG A 5 3.57 -15.31 1.78
N ARG A 6 2.45 -15.91 1.34
CA ARG A 6 1.35 -15.19 0.67
C ARG A 6 0.14 -14.93 1.58
N ASN A 7 0.13 -15.48 2.79
CA ASN A 7 -1.00 -15.31 3.69
C ASN A 7 -0.80 -14.07 4.56
N ILE A 8 -1.87 -13.32 4.78
CA ILE A 8 -1.87 -12.17 5.69
C ILE A 8 -2.60 -12.62 6.95
N PRO A 9 -1.87 -12.99 8.00
CA PRO A 9 -2.48 -13.44 9.23
C PRO A 9 -3.00 -12.23 10.02
N VAL A 10 -4.24 -12.35 10.50
CA VAL A 10 -4.97 -11.34 11.26
C VAL A 10 -5.27 -11.93 12.64
N LEU A 11 -4.72 -11.32 13.69
CA LEU A 11 -5.02 -11.66 15.08
C LEU A 11 -6.19 -10.82 15.56
N VAL A 12 -7.19 -11.45 16.18
CA VAL A 12 -8.35 -10.76 16.76
C VAL A 12 -8.29 -10.86 18.28
N ASP A 13 -8.48 -9.73 18.95
CA ASP A 13 -8.60 -9.64 20.40
C ASP A 13 -9.79 -10.51 20.89
N PRO A 14 -9.56 -11.47 21.81
CA PRO A 14 -10.59 -12.40 22.27
C PRO A 14 -11.77 -11.70 22.97
N THR A 15 -11.62 -10.44 23.41
CA THR A 15 -12.70 -9.66 24.04
C THR A 15 -13.82 -9.25 23.06
N PHE A 16 -13.61 -9.42 21.75
CA PHE A 16 -14.69 -9.31 20.77
C PHE A 16 -15.65 -10.50 20.80
N GLY A 17 -15.21 -11.66 21.29
CA GLY A 17 -15.97 -12.91 21.30
C GLY A 17 -15.94 -13.66 19.96
N PRO A 18 -16.27 -14.96 19.97
CA PRO A 18 -16.11 -15.86 18.82
C PRO A 18 -17.02 -15.51 17.63
N ASP A 19 -18.18 -14.91 17.88
CA ASP A 19 -19.12 -14.49 16.83
C ASP A 19 -18.51 -13.40 15.94
N PHE A 20 -17.71 -12.51 16.52
CA PHE A 20 -17.01 -11.46 15.78
C PHE A 20 -15.93 -12.06 14.88
N SER A 21 -15.04 -12.91 15.40
CA SER A 21 -13.98 -13.57 14.63
C SER A 21 -14.55 -14.38 13.47
N THR A 22 -15.61 -15.15 13.71
CA THR A 22 -16.29 -15.96 12.69
C THR A 22 -16.90 -15.07 11.61
N SER A 23 -17.66 -14.05 12.01
CA SER A 23 -18.29 -13.12 11.06
C SER A 23 -17.25 -12.33 10.26
N LEU A 24 -16.13 -11.96 10.88
CA LEU A 24 -15.01 -11.27 10.23
C LEU A 24 -14.37 -12.16 9.18
N TYR A 25 -14.08 -13.42 9.52
CA TYR A 25 -13.54 -14.39 8.58
C TYR A 25 -14.45 -14.55 7.36
N GLU A 26 -15.74 -14.81 7.56
CA GLU A 26 -16.72 -14.96 6.48
C GLU A 26 -16.81 -13.69 5.61
N THR A 27 -16.85 -12.51 6.24
CA THR A 27 -16.92 -11.23 5.52
C THR A 27 -15.67 -11.00 4.68
N ILE A 28 -14.49 -11.37 5.17
CA ILE A 28 -13.23 -11.25 4.42
C ILE A 28 -13.20 -12.21 3.22
N GLN A 29 -13.57 -13.48 3.42
CA GLN A 29 -13.58 -14.49 2.34
C GLN A 29 -14.54 -14.10 1.21
N ASN A 30 -15.64 -13.43 1.54
CA ASN A 30 -16.59 -12.92 0.55
C ASN A 30 -16.10 -11.67 -0.21
N ARG A 31 -15.05 -10.99 0.28
CA ARG A 31 -14.57 -9.72 -0.29
C ARG A 31 -13.29 -9.85 -1.10
N VAL A 32 -12.43 -10.80 -0.77
CA VAL A 32 -11.12 -10.93 -1.42
C VAL A 32 -10.79 -12.39 -1.66
N ALA A 33 -10.34 -12.70 -2.87
CA ALA A 33 -9.72 -14.00 -3.17
C ALA A 33 -8.31 -14.16 -2.55
N SER A 34 -7.88 -13.22 -1.70
CA SER A 34 -6.60 -13.26 -1.01
C SER A 34 -6.68 -14.23 0.18
N PRO A 35 -5.68 -15.09 0.38
CA PRO A 35 -5.67 -16.02 1.50
C PRO A 35 -5.34 -15.28 2.81
N MET A 36 -6.32 -14.56 3.36
CA MET A 36 -6.27 -14.05 4.73
C MET A 36 -6.64 -15.15 5.71
N GLN A 37 -5.88 -15.24 6.81
CA GLN A 37 -6.17 -16.15 7.92
C GLN A 37 -6.56 -15.33 9.13
N VAL A 38 -7.75 -15.56 9.67
CA VAL A 38 -8.20 -14.96 10.93
C VAL A 38 -7.89 -15.95 12.04
N LEU A 39 -7.11 -15.51 13.03
CA LEU A 39 -6.67 -16.30 14.16
C LEU A 39 -7.09 -15.57 15.44
N ASP A 40 -7.58 -16.30 16.43
CA ASP A 40 -7.81 -15.72 17.76
C ASP A 40 -6.46 -15.53 18.46
N CYS A 41 -6.26 -14.36 19.08
CA CYS A 41 -5.03 -14.08 19.82
C CYS A 41 -5.02 -14.89 21.12
N ALA A 42 -4.10 -15.85 21.28
CA ALA A 42 -3.80 -16.44 22.58
C ALA A 42 -2.88 -15.48 23.35
N ASP A 43 -3.18 -15.24 24.63
CA ASP A 43 -2.59 -14.19 25.47
C ASP A 43 -1.08 -13.92 25.27
N ASN A 44 -0.74 -12.63 25.20
CA ASN A 44 0.56 -12.05 25.55
C ASN A 44 1.81 -12.40 24.71
N ASP A 45 1.68 -12.76 23.44
CA ASP A 45 2.79 -12.50 22.52
C ASP A 45 2.76 -11.04 22.10
N GLY A 46 3.88 -10.34 22.35
CA GLY A 46 4.05 -8.91 22.11
C GLY A 46 3.69 -8.48 20.68
N LEU A 47 3.90 -7.20 20.35
CA LEU A 47 3.73 -6.69 18.98
C LEU A 47 4.67 -7.42 18.01
N ASP A 48 4.32 -8.64 17.62
CA ASP A 48 4.99 -9.39 16.59
C ASP A 48 4.81 -8.60 15.29
N THR A 49 5.94 -8.21 14.73
CA THR A 49 6.09 -7.31 13.59
C THR A 49 5.72 -7.98 12.27
N THR A 50 4.94 -9.05 12.32
CA THR A 50 4.54 -9.83 11.14
C THR A 50 3.03 -9.93 10.94
N PHE A 51 2.22 -9.63 11.98
CA PHE A 51 0.77 -9.82 11.96
C PHE A 51 0.00 -8.50 11.89
N LEU A 52 -1.16 -8.52 11.24
CA LEU A 52 -2.21 -7.51 11.48
C LEU A 52 -2.94 -7.89 12.76
N LYS A 53 -3.24 -6.91 13.62
CA LYS A 53 -3.96 -7.12 14.88
C LYS A 53 -5.20 -6.25 14.93
N VAL A 54 -6.32 -6.83 15.36
CA VAL A 54 -7.59 -6.12 15.61
C VAL A 54 -7.82 -6.11 17.11
N GLU A 55 -7.75 -4.94 17.74
CA GLU A 55 -7.87 -4.75 19.18
C GLU A 55 -9.10 -3.91 19.54
N LYS A 56 -9.71 -4.20 20.70
CA LYS A 56 -10.86 -3.43 21.20
C LYS A 56 -10.39 -2.33 22.14
N HIS A 57 -10.60 -1.07 21.75
CA HIS A 57 -10.20 0.09 22.54
C HIS A 57 -11.41 1.00 22.78
N SER A 58 -11.83 1.13 24.04
CA SER A 58 -12.97 1.99 24.43
C SER A 58 -14.28 1.70 23.69
N GLY A 59 -14.47 0.47 23.22
CA GLY A 59 -15.64 0.04 22.46
C GLY A 59 -15.45 0.02 20.93
N ASP A 60 -14.41 0.71 20.43
CA ASP A 60 -14.09 0.76 19.00
C ASP A 60 -13.06 -0.31 18.62
N ALA A 61 -13.14 -0.81 17.38
CA ALA A 61 -12.12 -1.69 16.83
C ALA A 61 -10.97 -0.87 16.23
N LYS A 62 -9.74 -1.18 16.64
CA LYS A 62 -8.52 -0.58 16.10
C LYS A 62 -7.69 -1.64 15.40
N ILE A 63 -7.08 -1.26 14.28
CA ILE A 63 -6.19 -2.15 13.52
C ILE A 63 -4.75 -1.70 13.73
N PHE A 64 -3.88 -2.62 14.13
CA PHE A 64 -2.45 -2.43 14.21
C PHE A 64 -1.77 -3.37 13.21
N GLY A 65 -0.54 -3.04 12.85
CA GLY A 65 0.22 -3.85 11.91
C GLY A 65 1.69 -3.47 11.92
N PRO A 66 2.49 -4.16 11.12
CA PRO A 66 3.93 -3.94 11.13
C PRO A 66 4.30 -2.63 10.44
N GLU A 67 5.32 -1.95 10.96
CA GLU A 67 5.75 -0.62 10.48
C GLU A 67 6.15 -0.64 9.00
N ASN A 68 6.67 -1.78 8.50
CA ASN A 68 6.98 -1.97 7.09
C ASN A 68 5.74 -2.05 6.17
N LEU A 69 4.54 -2.28 6.71
CA LEU A 69 3.26 -2.23 6.00
C LEU A 69 2.53 -0.92 6.28
N ILE A 70 2.33 -0.62 7.57
CA ILE A 70 1.52 0.51 8.05
C ILE A 70 2.23 1.85 7.83
N GLY A 71 3.56 1.89 7.92
CA GLY A 71 4.35 3.11 7.80
C GLY A 71 4.41 3.97 9.06
N TYR A 72 3.88 3.48 10.19
CA TYR A 72 3.94 4.07 11.54
C TYR A 72 3.58 2.99 12.58
N ARG A 73 3.83 3.27 13.88
CA ARG A 73 3.65 2.31 14.99
C ARG A 73 2.27 2.31 15.64
N GLU A 74 1.43 3.30 15.32
CA GLU A 74 0.09 3.42 15.89
C GLU A 74 -0.97 2.64 15.12
N SER A 75 -2.21 2.67 15.63
CA SER A 75 -3.35 2.11 14.93
C SER A 75 -3.59 2.82 13.60
N VAL A 76 -4.00 2.05 12.60
CA VAL A 76 -4.44 2.52 11.28
C VAL A 76 -5.44 3.66 11.45
N ARG A 77 -5.11 4.81 10.87
CA ARG A 77 -5.87 6.06 11.03
C ARG A 77 -6.95 6.22 9.96
N GLY A 78 -7.93 7.08 10.28
CA GLY A 78 -9.03 7.44 9.39
C GLY A 78 -10.11 6.36 9.28
N LEU A 79 -10.01 5.24 10.00
CA LEU A 79 -11.05 4.22 9.98
C LEU A 79 -12.35 4.75 10.59
N PRO A 80 -13.52 4.37 10.05
CA PRO A 80 -14.80 4.73 10.64
C PRO A 80 -14.88 4.24 12.09
N ARG A 81 -15.41 5.06 12.99
CA ARG A 81 -15.75 4.61 14.34
C ARG A 81 -17.01 3.77 14.26
N SER A 82 -16.84 2.46 14.35
CA SER A 82 -17.97 1.54 14.44
C SER A 82 -18.66 1.78 15.78
N GLY A 83 -19.94 2.14 15.77
CA GLY A 83 -20.73 2.25 17.00
C GLY A 83 -20.88 0.90 17.72
N THR A 84 -21.85 0.79 18.62
CA THR A 84 -22.07 -0.45 19.41
C THR A 84 -22.60 -1.64 18.59
N ASP A 85 -22.84 -1.49 17.28
CA ASP A 85 -23.29 -2.58 16.40
C ASP A 85 -22.11 -3.44 15.91
N ILE A 86 -22.08 -4.68 16.38
CA ILE A 86 -21.11 -5.71 16.01
C ILE A 86 -21.07 -5.92 14.49
N ARG A 87 -22.22 -5.90 13.80
CA ARG A 87 -22.25 -6.16 12.34
C ARG A 87 -21.57 -5.05 11.56
N GLN A 88 -21.86 -3.81 11.93
CA GLN A 88 -21.18 -2.65 11.35
C GLN A 88 -19.68 -2.71 11.63
N SER A 89 -19.29 -3.02 12.87
CA SER A 89 -17.88 -3.15 13.24
C SER A 89 -17.14 -4.22 12.44
N VAL A 90 -17.72 -5.41 12.31
CA VAL A 90 -17.17 -6.49 11.48
C VAL A 90 -17.01 -6.03 10.03
N SER A 91 -18.02 -5.36 9.47
CA SER A 91 -17.97 -4.86 8.09
C SER A 91 -16.87 -3.83 7.89
N ASP A 92 -16.73 -2.87 8.81
CA ASP A 92 -15.71 -1.81 8.73
C ASP A 92 -14.29 -2.39 8.84
N VAL A 93 -14.07 -3.28 9.82
CA VAL A 93 -12.80 -3.98 10.01
C VAL A 93 -12.46 -4.83 8.79
N ALA A 94 -13.42 -5.59 8.26
CA ALA A 94 -13.21 -6.40 7.06
C ALA A 94 -12.84 -5.55 5.84
N THR A 95 -13.44 -4.36 5.69
CA THR A 95 -13.11 -3.41 4.62
C THR A 95 -11.66 -2.96 4.75
N ALA A 96 -11.27 -2.52 5.94
CA ALA A 96 -9.93 -2.02 6.19
C ALA A 96 -8.87 -3.11 6.01
N LEU A 97 -9.09 -4.31 6.52
CA LEU A 97 -8.19 -5.45 6.35
C LEU A 97 -8.04 -5.86 4.88
N THR A 98 -9.15 -5.90 4.13
CA THR A 98 -9.16 -6.13 2.68
C THR A 98 -8.31 -5.09 1.94
N HIS A 99 -8.46 -3.82 2.32
CA HIS A 99 -7.72 -2.71 1.73
C HIS A 99 -6.22 -2.84 2.00
N LEU A 100 -5.83 -3.09 3.25
CA LEU A 100 -4.45 -3.33 3.66
C LEU A 100 -3.85 -4.56 2.98
N ALA A 101 -4.66 -5.61 2.80
CA ALA A 101 -4.22 -6.82 2.13
C ALA A 101 -3.84 -6.56 0.67
N ARG A 102 -4.71 -5.84 -0.06
CA ARG A 102 -4.42 -5.45 -1.45
C ARG A 102 -3.23 -4.49 -1.53
N PHE A 103 -3.12 -3.55 -0.58
CA PHE A 103 -1.97 -2.65 -0.49
C PHE A 103 -0.66 -3.43 -0.31
N LYS A 104 -0.64 -4.41 0.61
CA LYS A 104 0.52 -5.29 0.85
C LYS A 104 0.90 -6.08 -0.42
N GLN A 105 -0.08 -6.70 -1.09
CA GLN A 105 0.17 -7.43 -2.32
C GLN A 105 0.82 -6.55 -3.39
N ILE A 106 0.36 -5.31 -3.52
CA ILE A 106 0.96 -4.36 -4.46
C ILE A 106 2.35 -3.98 -3.99
N LEU A 107 2.57 -3.68 -2.71
CA LEU A 107 3.89 -3.41 -2.14
C LEU A 107 4.89 -4.54 -2.45
N GLU A 108 4.46 -5.80 -2.35
CA GLU A 108 5.27 -7.00 -2.58
C GLU A 108 5.58 -7.28 -4.05
N LEU A 109 4.92 -6.63 -5.02
CA LEU A 109 5.23 -6.77 -6.45
C LEU A 109 6.72 -6.52 -6.77
N ARG A 110 7.41 -5.70 -5.98
CA ARG A 110 8.86 -5.48 -6.10
C ARG A 110 9.70 -6.76 -6.06
N HIS A 111 9.19 -7.81 -5.41
CA HIS A 111 9.88 -9.10 -5.29
C HIS A 111 9.71 -9.99 -6.53
N GLU A 112 8.70 -9.70 -7.36
CA GLU A 112 8.43 -10.39 -8.62
C GLU A 112 9.10 -9.65 -9.81
N ALA A 113 9.59 -8.42 -9.60
CA ALA A 113 10.34 -7.65 -10.59
C ALA A 113 11.75 -8.21 -10.81
N SER A 114 12.35 -7.89 -11.95
CA SER A 114 13.75 -8.25 -12.24
C SER A 114 14.67 -7.72 -11.14
N GLN A 115 15.58 -8.59 -10.70
CA GLN A 115 16.64 -8.27 -9.75
C GLN A 115 17.96 -7.93 -10.45
N ASP A 116 17.97 -7.92 -11.79
CA ASP A 116 19.14 -7.53 -12.57
C ASP A 116 19.39 -6.02 -12.45
N GLN A 117 20.60 -5.60 -12.80
CA GLN A 117 20.94 -4.18 -12.81
C GLN A 117 19.99 -3.41 -13.73
N PRO A 118 19.26 -2.40 -13.22
CA PRO A 118 18.31 -1.66 -14.04
C PRO A 118 19.03 -0.87 -15.15
N PRO A 119 18.50 -0.84 -16.39
CA PRO A 119 19.09 -0.10 -17.52
C PRO A 119 18.86 1.42 -17.46
N PHE A 120 18.67 1.97 -16.26
CA PHE A 120 18.29 3.36 -16.01
C PHE A 120 18.76 3.80 -14.63
N SER A 121 18.74 5.12 -14.40
CA SER A 121 18.93 5.72 -13.08
C SER A 121 17.78 6.66 -12.75
N VAL A 122 17.31 6.56 -11.52
CA VAL A 122 16.29 7.45 -10.93
C VAL A 122 16.90 8.28 -9.83
N LEU A 123 16.45 9.52 -9.74
CA LEU A 123 16.82 10.45 -8.71
C LEU A 123 15.58 11.21 -8.25
N LEU A 124 15.31 11.20 -6.95
CA LEU A 124 14.22 11.95 -6.35
C LEU A 124 14.80 12.81 -5.23
N HIS A 125 14.77 14.13 -5.40
CA HIS A 125 15.44 15.05 -4.50
C HIS A 125 14.48 16.09 -3.92
N PRO A 126 14.42 16.26 -2.59
CA PRO A 126 13.67 17.35 -2.00
C PRO A 126 14.27 18.70 -2.40
N LYS A 127 13.42 19.61 -2.85
CA LYS A 127 13.80 20.96 -3.24
C LYS A 127 14.18 21.78 -2.01
N GLY A 128 15.34 22.44 -2.07
CA GLY A 128 15.84 23.28 -0.98
C GLY A 128 16.50 22.51 0.17
N LEU A 129 16.63 21.18 0.06
CA LEU A 129 17.27 20.32 1.06
C LEU A 129 18.45 19.55 0.46
N PRO A 130 19.40 19.06 1.29
CA PRO A 130 20.52 18.24 0.82
C PRO A 130 20.08 16.95 0.10
N PRO A 131 20.84 16.48 -0.90
CA PRO A 131 20.66 15.16 -1.50
C PRO A 131 20.61 14.05 -0.45
N GLY A 132 19.71 13.07 -0.65
CA GLY A 132 19.56 11.94 0.29
C GLY A 132 18.75 12.24 1.55
N THR A 133 18.21 13.46 1.71
CA THR A 133 17.26 13.75 2.79
C THR A 133 15.98 12.94 2.61
N VAL A 134 15.74 12.00 3.53
CA VAL A 134 14.53 11.15 3.53
C VAL A 134 13.45 11.60 4.50
N HIS A 135 13.82 12.40 5.51
CA HIS A 135 12.87 13.04 6.44
C HIS A 135 12.59 14.46 6.00
N VAL A 136 11.35 14.77 5.65
CA VAL A 136 10.94 16.07 5.13
C VAL A 136 9.74 16.62 5.91
N GLN A 137 9.45 17.91 5.74
CA GLN A 137 8.23 18.50 6.28
C GLN A 137 7.05 18.25 5.33
N ASP A 138 5.83 18.41 5.84
CA ASP A 138 4.62 18.46 5.03
C ASP A 138 4.72 19.53 3.92
N ASP A 139 4.01 19.34 2.81
CA ASP A 139 4.05 20.19 1.61
C ASP A 139 5.44 20.28 0.91
N GLN A 140 6.32 19.28 1.12
CA GLN A 140 7.62 19.24 0.46
C GLN A 140 7.49 18.96 -1.06
N GLU A 141 8.13 19.80 -1.87
CA GLU A 141 8.30 19.58 -3.31
C GLU A 141 9.57 18.77 -3.58
N PHE A 142 9.48 17.76 -4.43
CA PHE A 142 10.59 16.92 -4.89
C PHE A 142 10.81 17.08 -6.38
N ARG A 143 12.06 17.15 -6.80
CA ARG A 143 12.47 17.06 -8.21
C ARG A 143 12.77 15.61 -8.55
N PHE A 144 11.97 15.05 -9.45
CA PHE A 144 12.20 13.76 -10.06
C PHE A 144 13.10 13.91 -11.29
N GLN A 145 14.05 12.98 -11.46
CA GLN A 145 14.87 12.84 -12.67
C GLN A 145 15.03 11.36 -13.03
N PHE A 146 14.82 11.06 -14.30
CA PHE A 146 14.99 9.74 -14.88
C PHE A 146 15.93 9.81 -16.06
N LYS A 147 16.91 8.90 -16.14
CA LYS A 147 17.87 8.83 -17.25
C LYS A 147 18.02 7.39 -17.72
N ILE A 148 17.83 7.17 -19.01
CA ILE A 148 18.11 5.89 -19.66
C ILE A 148 19.63 5.72 -19.81
N GLN A 149 20.11 4.51 -19.51
CA GLN A 149 21.53 4.14 -19.66
C GLN A 149 21.74 3.08 -20.76
N SER A 150 20.68 2.39 -21.20
CA SER A 150 20.73 1.43 -22.30
C SER A 150 20.43 2.05 -23.67
N GLN A 151 20.50 1.21 -24.70
CA GLN A 151 20.06 1.50 -26.06
C GLN A 151 18.62 1.01 -26.33
N ASP A 152 17.92 0.54 -25.31
CA ASP A 152 16.56 0.04 -25.42
C ASP A 152 15.54 1.15 -25.19
N GLU A 153 14.39 1.02 -25.82
CA GLU A 153 13.21 1.81 -25.45
C GLU A 153 12.67 1.30 -24.11
N LEU A 154 12.38 2.24 -23.20
CA LEU A 154 11.83 1.94 -21.88
C LEU A 154 10.50 2.64 -21.70
N TYR A 155 9.63 2.04 -20.90
CA TYR A 155 8.32 2.58 -20.57
C TYR A 155 8.25 2.80 -19.07
N ILE A 156 7.94 4.03 -18.65
CA ILE A 156 7.98 4.43 -17.25
C ILE A 156 6.59 4.78 -16.71
N THR A 157 6.34 4.36 -15.47
CA THR A 157 5.20 4.77 -14.66
C THR A 157 5.70 5.09 -13.25
N VAL A 158 5.24 6.19 -12.67
CA VAL A 158 5.51 6.59 -11.29
C VAL A 158 4.21 6.53 -10.50
N ILE A 159 4.23 5.76 -9.43
CA ILE A 159 3.09 5.45 -8.57
C ILE A 159 3.40 5.96 -7.16
N ASN A 160 2.42 6.59 -6.54
CA ASN A 160 2.44 6.92 -5.13
C ASN A 160 1.71 5.83 -4.34
N LEU A 161 2.40 5.24 -3.36
CA LEU A 161 1.81 4.42 -2.31
C LEU A 161 1.80 5.27 -1.03
N GLY A 162 0.66 5.90 -0.77
CA GLY A 162 0.58 6.96 0.23
C GLY A 162 0.15 6.50 1.62
N PRO A 163 0.20 7.41 2.61
CA PRO A 163 0.01 7.08 4.03
C PRO A 163 -1.44 6.72 4.41
N GLY A 164 -2.39 6.98 3.51
CA GLY A 164 -3.77 6.48 3.59
C GLY A 164 -3.99 5.13 2.93
N PHE A 165 -2.91 4.39 2.61
CA PHE A 165 -2.94 3.14 1.86
C PHE A 165 -3.57 3.28 0.47
N HIS A 166 -3.55 4.48 -0.10
CA HIS A 166 -3.93 4.68 -1.49
C HIS A 166 -2.80 4.29 -2.41
N ILE A 167 -3.17 3.96 -3.64
CA ILE A 167 -2.24 3.68 -4.72
C ILE A 167 -2.69 4.55 -5.87
N LYS A 168 -1.81 5.43 -6.34
CA LYS A 168 -2.16 6.40 -7.37
C LYS A 168 -1.01 6.58 -8.34
N GLN A 169 -1.28 6.34 -9.61
CA GLN A 169 -0.37 6.76 -10.68
C GLN A 169 -0.24 8.29 -10.68
N LEU A 170 0.98 8.78 -10.43
CA LEU A 170 1.35 10.20 -10.47
C LEU A 170 1.79 10.62 -11.87
N PHE A 171 2.53 9.73 -12.54
CA PHE A 171 3.10 10.02 -13.84
C PHE A 171 3.17 8.75 -14.71
N PRO A 172 2.89 8.86 -16.01
CA PRO A 172 2.17 9.98 -16.61
C PRO A 172 0.72 10.05 -16.09
N GLY A 173 0.02 11.16 -16.30
CA GLY A 173 -1.34 11.35 -15.74
C GLY A 173 -2.40 10.44 -16.37
N GLN A 174 -2.18 10.01 -17.60
CA GLN A 174 -3.01 9.05 -18.33
C GLN A 174 -2.68 7.59 -17.95
N ASP A 175 -3.54 6.66 -18.36
CA ASP A 175 -3.41 5.22 -18.09
C ASP A 175 -2.12 4.59 -18.68
N SER A 176 -1.79 4.93 -19.92
CA SER A 176 -0.62 4.38 -20.61
C SER A 176 0.71 4.88 -20.03
N PRO A 177 1.75 4.03 -19.93
CA PRO A 177 3.08 4.46 -19.47
C PRO A 177 3.71 5.49 -20.43
N GLU A 178 4.69 6.25 -19.96
CA GLU A 178 5.44 7.13 -20.84
C GLU A 178 6.56 6.34 -21.54
N LYS A 179 6.54 6.37 -22.88
CA LYS A 179 7.61 5.82 -23.71
C LYS A 179 8.81 6.77 -23.72
N LEU A 180 10.00 6.24 -23.45
CA LEU A 180 11.26 6.97 -23.46
C LEU A 180 12.25 6.31 -24.42
N HIS A 181 12.87 7.12 -25.28
CA HIS A 181 13.88 6.66 -26.23
C HIS A 181 15.29 6.71 -25.64
N PRO A 182 16.23 5.90 -26.16
CA PRO A 182 17.63 5.91 -25.73
C PRO A 182 18.23 7.32 -25.69
N GLY A 183 18.99 7.60 -24.63
CA GLY A 183 19.63 8.89 -24.41
C GLY A 183 18.71 10.02 -23.92
N LEU A 184 17.39 9.79 -23.84
CA LEU A 184 16.45 10.78 -23.32
C LEU A 184 16.51 10.85 -21.77
N GLN A 185 16.35 12.06 -21.25
CA GLN A 185 16.18 12.33 -19.82
C GLN A 185 14.79 12.91 -19.57
N ARG A 186 14.17 12.50 -18.46
CA ARG A 186 12.90 13.06 -17.99
C ARG A 186 13.08 13.72 -16.63
N SER A 187 12.39 14.84 -16.41
CA SER A 187 12.37 15.52 -15.11
C SER A 187 11.07 16.28 -14.92
N PHE A 188 10.53 16.20 -13.71
CA PHE A 188 9.33 16.94 -13.28
C PHE A 188 9.35 17.10 -11.76
N SER A 189 8.43 17.90 -11.22
CA SER A 189 8.25 18.06 -9.78
C SER A 189 7.07 17.23 -9.28
N ILE A 190 7.19 16.71 -8.06
CA ILE A 190 6.14 16.04 -7.31
C ILE A 190 5.99 16.79 -5.99
N ARG A 191 4.76 17.02 -5.54
CA ARG A 191 4.50 17.59 -4.21
C ARG A 191 3.85 16.51 -3.34
N MET A 192 4.31 16.41 -2.10
CA MET A 192 3.80 15.46 -1.13
C MET A 192 3.14 16.20 0.02
N GLU A 193 1.90 15.83 0.32
CA GLU A 193 1.07 16.46 1.36
C GLU A 193 0.42 15.37 2.20
N ILE A 194 0.44 15.52 3.52
CA ILE A 194 -0.27 14.64 4.44
C ILE A 194 -1.77 14.91 4.31
N PRO A 195 -2.62 13.89 4.03
CA PRO A 195 -4.06 14.05 4.00
C PRO A 195 -4.62 14.60 5.31
N GLU A 196 -5.61 15.48 5.25
CA GLU A 196 -6.24 16.11 6.42
C GLU A 196 -6.75 15.09 7.45
N GLN A 197 -7.25 13.94 6.99
CA GLN A 197 -7.74 12.85 7.85
C GLN A 197 -6.63 12.22 8.71
N LEU A 198 -5.36 12.35 8.30
CA LEU A 198 -4.21 11.91 9.09
C LEU A 198 -3.68 13.04 10.00
N ARG A 199 -4.01 14.30 9.69
CA ARG A 199 -3.70 15.48 10.51
C ARG A 199 -4.65 15.61 11.70
N ILE A 200 -5.91 15.18 11.55
CA ILE A 200 -6.96 15.38 12.54
C ILE A 200 -7.28 14.07 13.28
N GLU A 201 -6.71 13.89 14.47
CA GLU A 201 -7.40 13.21 15.58
C GLU A 201 -6.76 13.60 16.93
N GLY A 202 -7.50 14.38 17.72
CA GLY A 202 -7.37 14.49 19.18
C GLY A 202 -6.03 14.97 19.76
N ALA A 203 -5.75 16.27 19.68
CA ALA A 203 -5.05 17.13 20.66
C ALA A 203 -3.71 16.67 21.33
N VAL A 204 -3.15 15.50 21.04
CA VAL A 204 -1.98 14.97 21.78
C VAL A 204 -0.91 14.31 20.90
N VAL A 205 -1.14 14.09 19.60
CA VAL A 205 -0.09 13.50 18.75
C VAL A 205 0.27 14.35 17.53
N SER A 206 0.67 15.60 17.81
CA SER A 206 1.58 16.34 16.95
C SER A 206 2.93 15.61 16.92
N GLY A 207 3.39 15.16 15.75
CA GLY A 207 4.75 14.63 15.58
C GLY A 207 4.90 13.20 15.06
N ILE A 208 3.82 12.56 14.57
CA ILE A 208 3.99 11.25 13.91
C ILE A 208 4.43 11.42 12.48
N THR A 209 5.60 10.88 12.19
CA THR A 209 6.14 10.78 10.86
C THR A 209 5.36 9.74 10.04
N HIS A 210 4.95 10.12 8.84
CA HIS A 210 4.24 9.27 7.91
C HIS A 210 5.18 8.78 6.81
N ARG A 211 5.18 7.46 6.55
CA ARG A 211 5.89 6.91 5.40
C ARG A 211 5.04 7.01 4.13
N GLU A 212 5.67 7.49 3.07
CA GLU A 212 5.17 7.46 1.69
C GLU A 212 6.20 6.80 0.80
N ILE A 213 5.76 6.07 -0.23
CA ILE A 213 6.66 5.38 -1.17
C ILE A 213 6.35 5.88 -2.58
N ILE A 214 7.35 6.48 -3.22
CA ILE A 214 7.32 6.73 -4.65
C ILE A 214 7.92 5.52 -5.35
N ARG A 215 7.05 4.76 -6.01
CA ARG A 215 7.41 3.59 -6.80
C ARG A 215 7.58 3.97 -8.26
N ILE A 216 8.73 3.64 -8.82
CA ILE A 216 9.01 3.76 -10.24
C ILE A 216 8.95 2.37 -10.83
N VAL A 217 8.00 2.16 -11.73
CA VAL A 217 7.87 0.93 -12.52
C VAL A 217 8.42 1.20 -13.92
N VAL A 218 9.35 0.37 -14.36
CA VAL A 218 9.94 0.45 -15.69
C VAL A 218 9.76 -0.88 -16.39
N THR A 219 9.32 -0.85 -17.64
CA THR A 219 9.15 -2.04 -18.47
C THR A 219 9.95 -1.91 -19.76
N LYS A 220 10.45 -3.04 -20.25
CA LYS A 220 11.12 -3.20 -21.54
C LYS A 220 10.36 -4.24 -22.36
N GLY A 221 10.15 -3.95 -23.64
CA GLY A 221 9.47 -4.86 -24.57
C GLY A 221 7.94 -4.82 -24.56
N GLY A 222 7.31 -3.95 -23.76
CA GLY A 222 5.85 -3.80 -23.78
C GLY A 222 5.32 -2.59 -23.01
N GLU A 223 4.20 -2.07 -23.49
CA GLU A 223 3.41 -1.02 -22.81
C GLU A 223 2.45 -1.67 -21.83
N LEU A 224 2.79 -1.64 -20.53
CA LEU A 224 1.89 -2.09 -19.48
C LEU A 224 1.19 -0.93 -18.80
N SER A 225 -0.13 -1.01 -18.73
CA SER A 225 -0.94 -0.19 -17.82
C SER A 225 -0.83 -0.72 -16.40
N TRP A 226 -0.51 0.18 -15.48
CA TRP A 226 -0.54 -0.08 -14.03
C TRP A 226 -1.73 0.59 -13.34
N LYS A 227 -2.62 1.23 -14.11
CA LYS A 227 -3.76 1.98 -13.58
C LYS A 227 -4.77 1.11 -12.85
N SER A 228 -4.85 -0.17 -13.19
CA SER A 228 -5.67 -1.15 -12.47
C SER A 228 -5.24 -1.38 -11.02
N LEU A 229 -4.01 -0.97 -10.66
CA LEU A 229 -3.52 -0.99 -9.28
C LEU A 229 -4.04 0.20 -8.46
N ASP A 230 -4.58 1.24 -9.09
CA ASP A 230 -5.07 2.42 -8.37
C ASP A 230 -6.11 2.00 -7.33
N MET A 231 -5.95 2.55 -6.14
CA MET A 231 -6.76 2.25 -4.98
C MET A 231 -7.05 3.56 -4.24
N PRO A 232 -8.30 3.78 -3.80
CA PRO A 232 -8.62 4.96 -3.00
C PRO A 232 -7.88 4.93 -1.66
N VAL A 233 -7.98 6.01 -0.90
CA VAL A 233 -7.60 6.01 0.52
C VAL A 233 -8.50 5.07 1.32
N ILE A 234 -7.97 4.47 2.39
CA ILE A 234 -8.66 3.42 3.18
C ILE A 234 -9.99 3.88 3.77
N TRP A 235 -10.12 5.16 4.12
CA TRP A 235 -11.36 5.75 4.66
C TRP A 235 -12.42 6.06 3.60
N HIS A 236 -12.09 5.94 2.32
CA HIS A 236 -13.02 5.97 1.20
C HIS A 236 -13.14 4.59 0.52
N ALA A 237 -12.65 3.53 1.16
CA ALA A 237 -12.86 2.17 0.69
C ALA A 237 -14.33 1.80 0.89
N ASN A 238 -15.19 2.18 -0.05
CA ASN A 238 -16.55 1.65 -0.05
C ASN A 238 -16.49 0.13 -0.26
N PRO A 239 -17.38 -0.64 0.39
CA PRO A 239 -17.43 -2.08 0.17
C PRO A 239 -17.81 -2.34 -1.29
N ILE A 240 -16.85 -2.83 -2.08
CA ILE A 240 -17.17 -3.50 -3.32
C ILE A 240 -17.71 -4.87 -2.88
N GLU A 241 -19.04 -5.01 -2.85
CA GLU A 241 -19.66 -6.32 -2.72
C GLU A 241 -19.27 -7.16 -3.94
N PHE A 242 -18.28 -8.03 -3.77
CA PHE A 242 -18.02 -9.07 -4.75
C PHE A 242 -19.12 -10.12 -4.62
N LYS A 243 -20.20 -9.98 -5.41
CA LYS A 243 -21.20 -11.04 -5.62
C LYS A 243 -20.66 -12.11 -6.58
N GLY A 244 -19.43 -12.57 -6.34
CA GLY A 244 -18.78 -13.56 -7.17
C GLY A 244 -18.99 -14.94 -6.58
N GLU A 245 -19.72 -15.80 -7.29
CA GLU A 245 -19.52 -17.24 -7.15
C GLU A 245 -18.02 -17.52 -7.20
N THR A 246 -17.54 -18.38 -6.29
CA THR A 246 -16.17 -18.90 -6.24
C THR A 246 -15.69 -19.27 -7.64
N SER A 247 -15.07 -18.32 -8.34
CA SER A 247 -14.57 -18.57 -9.68
C SER A 247 -13.36 -19.47 -9.49
N PRO A 248 -13.35 -20.69 -10.06
CA PRO A 248 -12.11 -21.46 -10.14
C PRO A 248 -11.05 -20.55 -10.77
N GLY A 249 -9.90 -20.45 -10.10
CA GLY A 249 -8.85 -19.50 -10.46
C GLY A 249 -8.54 -19.59 -11.95
N ARG A 250 -8.80 -18.52 -12.69
CA ARG A 250 -8.44 -18.47 -14.11
C ARG A 250 -6.92 -18.42 -14.17
N CYS A 251 -6.29 -19.52 -14.57
CA CYS A 251 -4.86 -19.55 -14.82
C CYS A 251 -4.57 -18.82 -16.14
N ALA A 252 -3.91 -17.68 -16.06
CA ALA A 252 -3.29 -17.02 -17.19
C ALA A 252 -1.78 -17.29 -17.13
N SER A 253 -1.19 -17.69 -18.25
CA SER A 253 0.26 -17.80 -18.41
C SER A 253 0.75 -16.66 -19.29
N LEU A 254 1.87 -16.05 -18.90
CA LEU A 254 2.54 -15.04 -19.70
C LEU A 254 3.07 -15.67 -21.00
N VAL A 255 2.70 -15.10 -22.15
CA VAL A 255 3.08 -15.60 -23.49
C VAL A 255 4.27 -14.84 -24.08
N SER A 256 4.67 -13.72 -23.48
CA SER A 256 5.77 -12.86 -23.95
C SER A 256 6.78 -12.60 -22.85
N GLU A 257 8.06 -12.58 -23.20
CA GLU A 257 9.13 -12.12 -22.31
C GLU A 257 8.97 -10.61 -22.13
N LEU A 258 8.54 -10.21 -20.94
CA LEU A 258 8.48 -8.83 -20.49
C LEU A 258 9.46 -8.69 -19.34
N GLU A 259 10.47 -7.85 -19.54
CA GLU A 259 11.37 -7.46 -18.46
C GLU A 259 10.82 -6.20 -17.79
N TRP A 260 10.83 -6.20 -16.46
CA TRP A 260 10.34 -5.07 -15.70
C TRP A 260 11.08 -4.92 -14.38
N TRP A 261 11.22 -3.68 -13.94
CA TRP A 261 11.92 -3.29 -12.73
C TRP A 261 11.01 -2.43 -11.87
N ILE A 262 11.16 -2.56 -10.55
CA ILE A 262 10.63 -1.64 -9.56
C ILE A 262 11.79 -0.97 -8.84
N GLN A 263 11.75 0.35 -8.75
CA GLN A 263 12.58 1.11 -7.82
C GLN A 263 11.67 1.89 -6.86
N ASP A 264 11.76 1.56 -5.58
CA ASP A 264 11.02 2.26 -4.52
C ASP A 264 11.93 3.32 -3.87
N VAL A 265 11.38 4.51 -3.66
CA VAL A 265 11.99 5.56 -2.84
C VAL A 265 11.08 5.83 -1.66
N GLU A 266 11.53 5.46 -0.47
CA GLU A 266 10.80 5.70 0.77
C GLU A 266 11.10 7.11 1.31
N ILE A 267 10.04 7.83 1.68
CA ILE A 267 10.09 9.18 2.20
C ILE A 267 9.28 9.23 3.48
N TRP A 268 9.80 9.96 4.46
CA TRP A 268 9.23 10.10 5.79
C TRP A 268 8.83 11.57 6.00
N ILE A 269 7.53 11.83 6.03
CA ILE A 269 6.97 13.18 6.10
C ILE A 269 6.57 13.48 7.54
N ASN A 270 7.15 14.53 8.10
CA ASN A 270 6.82 15.05 9.42
C ASN A 270 5.66 16.05 9.30
N PRO A 271 4.65 15.98 10.19
CA PRO A 271 3.61 16.99 10.26
C PRO A 271 4.21 18.32 10.73
N THR A 272 3.71 19.42 10.17
CA THR A 272 4.06 20.80 10.57
C THR A 272 3.38 21.19 11.87
#